data_AF-A0A9N8YUF9-F1
#
_entry.id   AF-A0A9N8YUF9-F1
#
_cell.length_a   1.000
_cell.length_b   1.000
_cell.length_c   1.000
_cell.angle_alpha   90.00
_cell.angle_beta   90.00
_cell.angle_gamma   90.00
#
_symmetry.space_group_name_H-M   'P 1'
#
loop_
_entity.id
_entity.type
_entity.pdbx_description
1 polymer ?
#
loop_
_entity_poly.entity_id
_entity_poly.type
_entity_poly.pdbx_seq_one_letter_code
_entity_poly.pdbx_strand_id
1 'polypeptide(L)'
;MKKDNKSFQTYLKEIEDPKNDREINRDLPLHPTPLQVTKYKLCKKILAYQLKHNLTDEQLIQKLDLSQAEIEDILFCEIERFTVDRLITYASRLFSPHYIEVMVEERPETVNAPTA
;
A
#
# COMPACT_ATOMS: atom_id res chain seq x y z
N MET A 1 -13.19 27.40 -17.02
CA MET A 1 -12.22 27.88 -16.00
C MET A 1 -12.83 28.34 -14.67
N LYS A 2 -14.01 29.00 -14.59
CA LYS A 2 -14.61 29.36 -13.27
C LYS A 2 -15.36 28.20 -12.56
N LYS A 3 -15.86 27.22 -13.31
CA LYS A 3 -16.62 26.07 -12.77
C LYS A 3 -15.70 25.09 -12.02
N ASP A 4 -14.48 24.92 -12.53
CA ASP A 4 -13.46 23.99 -12.04
C ASP A 4 -12.88 24.41 -10.67
N ASN A 5 -12.80 25.72 -10.41
CA ASN A 5 -12.33 26.25 -9.13
C ASN A 5 -13.34 26.00 -8.00
N LYS A 6 -14.64 26.10 -8.30
CA LYS A 6 -15.68 25.91 -7.27
C LYS A 6 -15.79 24.43 -6.86
N SER A 7 -15.66 23.49 -7.80
CA SER A 7 -15.61 22.05 -7.50
C SER A 7 -14.36 21.67 -6.70
N PHE A 8 -13.20 22.26 -7.03
CA PHE A 8 -11.97 21.97 -6.31
C PHE A 8 -12.02 22.49 -4.86
N GLN A 9 -12.56 23.69 -4.64
CA GLN A 9 -12.75 24.24 -3.29
C GLN A 9 -13.75 23.44 -2.44
N THR A 10 -14.80 22.89 -3.06
CA THR A 10 -15.72 21.97 -2.37
C THR A 10 -15.02 20.68 -1.98
N TYR A 11 -14.22 20.10 -2.88
CA TYR A 11 -13.41 18.91 -2.60
C TYR A 11 -12.40 19.13 -1.48
N LEU A 12 -11.69 20.27 -1.47
CA LEU A 12 -10.75 20.61 -0.39
C LEU A 12 -11.45 20.68 0.98
N LYS A 13 -12.60 21.34 1.05
CA LYS A 13 -13.39 21.41 2.30
C LYS A 13 -13.88 20.04 2.75
N GLU A 14 -14.15 19.14 1.82
CA GLU A 14 -14.58 17.78 2.12
C GLU A 14 -13.43 16.94 2.71
N ILE A 15 -12.22 17.04 2.15
CA ILE A 15 -11.05 16.30 2.67
C ILE A 15 -10.45 16.93 3.94
N GLU A 16 -10.67 18.22 4.17
CA GLU A 16 -10.25 18.93 5.39
C GLU A 16 -11.26 18.80 6.54
N ASP A 17 -12.47 18.27 6.29
CA ASP A 17 -13.47 18.04 7.34
C ASP A 17 -12.91 17.00 8.34
N PRO A 18 -12.78 17.32 9.64
CA PRO A 18 -12.33 16.37 10.66
C PRO A 18 -13.22 15.11 10.78
N LYS A 19 -14.44 15.14 10.26
CA LYS A 19 -15.30 13.95 10.15
C LYS A 19 -14.85 12.98 9.05
N ASN A 20 -14.07 13.48 8.10
CA ASN A 20 -13.42 12.74 7.03
C ASN A 20 -11.93 12.52 7.34
N ASP A 21 -11.53 12.58 8.61
CA ASP A 21 -10.22 12.15 9.11
C ASP A 21 -10.12 10.62 8.95
N ARG A 22 -10.03 10.20 7.69
CA ARG A 22 -9.71 8.83 7.29
C ARG A 22 -8.24 8.64 7.59
N GLU A 23 -7.90 7.46 8.08
CA GLU A 23 -6.50 7.08 8.25
C GLU A 23 -5.73 7.41 6.97
N ILE A 24 -4.69 8.22 7.11
CA ILE A 24 -3.81 8.56 6.01
C ILE A 24 -2.97 7.34 5.67
N ASN A 25 -2.68 7.12 4.38
CA ASN A 25 -1.70 6.11 3.97
C ASN A 25 -0.40 6.31 4.76
N ARG A 26 0.04 5.27 5.46
CA ARG A 26 1.31 5.32 6.18
C ARG A 26 2.45 5.24 5.19
N ASP A 27 3.38 6.18 5.32
CA ASP A 27 4.63 6.11 4.57
C ASP A 27 5.63 5.18 5.26
N LEU A 28 6.65 4.76 4.52
CA LEU A 28 7.79 4.06 5.10
C LEU A 28 8.54 4.97 6.09
N PRO A 29 9.18 4.40 7.13
CA PRO A 29 10.07 5.17 7.99
C PRO A 29 11.27 5.72 7.18
N LEU A 30 11.95 6.75 7.70
CA LEU A 30 13.06 7.44 7.03
C LEU A 30 14.17 6.50 6.51
N HIS A 31 14.43 5.40 7.23
CA HIS A 31 15.41 4.39 6.87
C HIS A 31 14.78 2.99 6.95
N PRO A 32 13.99 2.60 5.94
CA PRO A 32 13.24 1.35 6.01
C PRO A 32 14.15 0.16 5.78
N THR A 33 13.90 -0.91 6.54
CA THR A 33 14.55 -2.20 6.30
C THR A 33 14.08 -2.81 4.97
N PRO A 34 14.86 -3.70 4.33
CA PRO A 34 14.40 -4.44 3.15
C PRO A 34 13.08 -5.19 3.38
N LEU A 35 12.86 -5.67 4.60
CA LEU A 35 11.64 -6.33 5.02
C LEU A 35 10.44 -5.38 4.99
N GLN A 36 10.58 -4.18 5.57
CA GLN A 36 9.53 -3.15 5.55
C GLN A 36 9.20 -2.72 4.13
N VAL A 37 10.21 -2.49 3.29
CA VAL A 37 10.02 -2.17 1.86
C VAL A 37 9.25 -3.28 1.15
N THR A 38 9.55 -4.53 1.44
CA THR A 38 8.87 -5.68 0.84
C THR A 38 7.39 -5.74 1.23
N LYS A 39 7.08 -5.61 2.53
CA LYS A 39 5.70 -5.56 3.03
C LYS A 39 4.93 -4.40 2.39
N TYR A 40 5.55 -3.21 2.34
CA TYR A 40 4.94 -2.02 1.74
C TYR A 40 4.62 -2.22 0.27
N LYS A 41 5.56 -2.78 -0.51
CA LYS A 41 5.34 -3.13 -1.92
C LYS A 41 4.16 -4.10 -2.09
N LEU A 42 4.03 -5.10 -1.23
CA LEU A 42 2.90 -6.04 -1.28
C LEU A 42 1.56 -5.33 -1.00
N CYS A 43 1.46 -4.51 0.04
CA CYS A 43 0.28 -3.70 0.32
C CYS A 43 -0.10 -2.80 -0.87
N LYS A 44 0.87 -2.08 -1.44
CA LYS A 44 0.65 -1.24 -2.62
C LYS A 44 0.18 -2.03 -3.85
N LYS A 45 0.65 -3.26 -4.04
CA LYS A 45 0.18 -4.14 -5.12
C LYS A 45 -1.28 -4.54 -4.92
N ILE A 46 -1.70 -4.84 -3.70
CA ILE A 46 -3.10 -5.15 -3.36
C ILE A 46 -3.98 -3.92 -3.62
N LEU A 47 -3.60 -2.75 -3.11
CA LEU A 47 -4.30 -1.48 -3.34
C LEU A 47 -4.40 -1.16 -4.85
N ALA A 48 -3.29 -1.28 -5.59
CA ALA A 48 -3.29 -1.03 -7.03
C ALA A 48 -4.23 -1.97 -7.79
N TYR A 49 -4.34 -3.23 -7.35
CA TYR A 49 -5.29 -4.17 -7.92
C TYR A 49 -6.74 -3.78 -7.62
N GLN A 50 -7.04 -3.42 -6.37
CA GLN A 50 -8.37 -2.92 -6.00
C GLN A 50 -8.80 -1.77 -6.92
N LEU A 51 -7.94 -0.76 -7.08
CA LEU A 51 -8.20 0.41 -7.93
C LEU A 51 -8.34 0.02 -9.40
N LYS A 52 -7.42 -0.79 -9.93
CA LYS A 52 -7.43 -1.23 -11.34
C LYS A 52 -8.71 -1.98 -11.71
N HIS A 53 -9.26 -2.75 -10.76
CA HIS A 53 -10.43 -3.59 -10.96
C HIS A 53 -11.72 -2.96 -10.39
N ASN A 54 -11.67 -1.71 -9.92
CA ASN A 54 -12.79 -0.99 -9.30
C ASN A 54 -13.50 -1.81 -8.20
N LEU A 55 -12.72 -2.52 -7.38
CA LEU A 55 -13.28 -3.33 -6.31
C LEU A 55 -13.64 -2.45 -5.11
N THR A 56 -14.80 -2.70 -4.52
CA THR A 56 -15.16 -2.12 -3.21
C THR A 56 -14.39 -2.83 -2.09
N ASP A 57 -14.29 -2.18 -0.92
CA ASP A 57 -13.67 -2.79 0.26
C ASP A 57 -14.39 -4.09 0.65
N GLU A 58 -15.71 -4.13 0.55
CA GLU A 58 -16.55 -5.32 0.79
C GLU A 58 -16.21 -6.49 -0.14
N GLN A 59 -15.95 -6.21 -1.43
CA GLN A 59 -15.52 -7.23 -2.38
C GLN A 59 -14.11 -7.73 -2.05
N LEU A 60 -13.24 -6.86 -1.55
CA LEU A 60 -11.89 -7.22 -1.14
C LEU A 60 -11.91 -8.09 0.13
N ILE A 61 -12.74 -7.73 1.12
CA ILE A 61 -13.06 -8.53 2.32
C ILE A 61 -13.44 -9.95 1.92
N GLN A 62 -14.41 -10.09 1.01
CA GLN A 62 -14.88 -11.41 0.57
C GLN A 62 -13.81 -12.21 -0.20
N LYS A 63 -13.02 -11.54 -1.04
CA LYS A 63 -11.98 -12.21 -1.84
C LYS A 63 -10.79 -12.68 -1.01
N LEU A 64 -10.43 -11.92 0.02
CA LEU A 64 -9.27 -12.20 0.85
C LEU A 64 -9.60 -12.99 2.11
N ASP A 65 -10.88 -13.05 2.49
CA ASP A 65 -11.37 -13.64 3.74
C ASP A 65 -10.72 -12.94 4.96
N LEU A 66 -10.89 -11.62 5.02
CA LEU A 66 -10.31 -10.74 6.05
C LEU A 66 -11.37 -9.85 6.66
N SER A 67 -11.13 -9.40 7.89
CA SER A 67 -11.99 -8.39 8.51
C SER A 67 -11.86 -7.02 7.82
N GLN A 68 -12.85 -6.15 8.01
CA GLN A 68 -12.78 -4.77 7.50
C GLN A 68 -11.54 -4.03 7.99
N ALA A 69 -11.23 -4.15 9.29
CA ALA A 69 -10.03 -3.53 9.88
C ALA A 69 -8.74 -4.02 9.23
N GLU A 70 -8.61 -5.33 8.96
CA GLU A 70 -7.42 -5.86 8.28
C GLU A 70 -7.31 -5.39 6.82
N ILE A 71 -8.43 -5.20 6.14
CA ILE A 71 -8.45 -4.62 4.79
C ILE A 71 -8.01 -3.16 4.84
N GLU A 72 -8.58 -2.35 5.74
CA GLU A 72 -8.16 -0.97 5.95
C GLU A 72 -6.66 -0.89 6.27
N ASP A 73 -6.16 -1.70 7.21
CA ASP A 73 -4.74 -1.76 7.54
C ASP A 73 -3.85 -2.07 6.30
N ILE A 74 -4.28 -2.99 5.43
CA ILE A 74 -3.55 -3.29 4.18
C ILE A 74 -3.61 -2.11 3.21
N LEU A 75 -4.79 -1.52 3.00
CA LEU A 75 -5.00 -0.44 2.05
C LEU A 75 -4.27 0.84 2.47
N PHE A 76 -4.15 1.10 3.77
CA PHE A 76 -3.37 2.20 4.35
C PHE A 76 -1.90 1.86 4.60
N CYS A 77 -1.44 0.67 4.20
CA CYS A 77 -0.05 0.22 4.32
C CYS A 77 0.49 0.19 5.77
N GLU A 78 -0.31 -0.29 6.72
CA GLU A 78 0.06 -0.55 8.12
C GLU A 78 0.97 -1.80 8.25
N ILE A 79 2.16 -1.71 7.67
CA ILE A 79 3.07 -2.85 7.46
C ILE A 79 3.53 -3.55 8.76
N GLU A 80 3.43 -2.91 9.91
CA GLU A 80 3.82 -3.50 11.20
C GLU A 80 2.80 -4.51 11.71
N ARG A 81 1.57 -4.50 11.20
CA ARG A 81 0.50 -5.43 11.58
C ARG A 81 0.54 -6.77 10.86
N PHE A 82 1.37 -6.88 9.81
CA PHE A 82 1.43 -8.06 8.97
C PHE A 82 2.84 -8.62 8.85
N THR A 83 2.92 -9.94 8.76
CA THR A 83 4.11 -10.65 8.32
C THR A 83 4.14 -10.73 6.79
N VAL A 84 5.31 -10.94 6.19
CA VAL A 84 5.44 -11.03 4.72
C VAL A 84 4.68 -12.25 4.18
N ASP A 85 4.71 -13.39 4.88
CA ASP A 85 4.01 -14.61 4.49
C ASP A 85 2.48 -14.42 4.42
N ARG A 86 1.88 -13.69 5.37
CA ARG A 86 0.45 -13.34 5.33
C ARG A 86 0.14 -12.48 4.10
N LEU A 87 0.93 -11.44 3.85
CA LEU A 87 0.74 -10.56 2.69
C LEU A 87 0.91 -11.31 1.35
N ILE A 88 1.89 -12.21 1.25
CA ILE A 88 2.08 -13.10 0.09
C ILE A 88 0.85 -13.99 -0.11
N THR A 89 0.31 -14.55 0.96
CA THR A 89 -0.91 -15.38 0.91
C THR A 89 -2.10 -14.59 0.38
N TYR A 90 -2.29 -13.35 0.84
CA TYR A 90 -3.38 -12.49 0.38
C TYR A 90 -3.21 -12.05 -1.07
N ALA A 91 -2.02 -11.59 -1.44
CA ALA A 91 -1.64 -11.31 -2.82
C ALA A 91 -1.93 -12.53 -3.71
N SER A 92 -1.63 -13.73 -3.21
CA SER A 92 -1.84 -14.96 -3.97
C SER A 92 -3.32 -15.32 -4.18
N ARG A 93 -4.20 -14.97 -3.25
CA ARG A 93 -5.65 -15.14 -3.45
C ARG A 93 -6.17 -14.15 -4.49
N LEU A 94 -5.60 -12.95 -4.52
CA LEU A 94 -6.10 -11.85 -5.32
C LEU A 94 -5.64 -11.90 -6.79
N PHE A 95 -4.38 -12.24 -7.05
CA PHE A 95 -3.76 -12.11 -8.38
C PHE A 95 -3.96 -13.32 -9.30
N SER A 96 -4.91 -14.22 -8.99
CA SER A 96 -5.01 -15.52 -9.67
C SER A 96 -5.34 -15.42 -11.17
N PRO A 97 -4.65 -16.17 -12.05
CA PRO A 97 -3.47 -17.01 -11.79
C PRO A 97 -2.17 -16.18 -11.74
N HIS A 98 -1.23 -16.53 -10.86
CA HIS A 98 0.07 -15.85 -10.71
C HIS A 98 1.17 -16.80 -10.20
N TYR A 99 2.40 -16.29 -10.21
CA TYR A 99 3.55 -16.86 -9.52
C TYR A 99 4.27 -15.72 -8.77
N ILE A 100 4.89 -16.06 -7.63
CA ILE A 100 5.68 -15.13 -6.83
C ILE A 100 7.11 -15.65 -6.80
N GLU A 101 8.06 -14.79 -7.18
CA GLU A 101 9.48 -15.09 -7.20
C GLU A 101 10.22 -14.22 -6.17
N VAL A 102 11.20 -14.81 -5.48
CA VAL A 102 12.08 -14.12 -4.53
C VAL A 102 13.46 -14.04 -5.14
N MET A 103 13.91 -12.82 -5.45
CA MET A 103 15.26 -12.54 -5.92
C MET A 103 16.12 -12.04 -4.76
N VAL A 104 17.32 -12.60 -4.62
CA VAL A 104 18.32 -12.19 -3.63
C VAL A 104 19.55 -11.71 -4.40
N GLU A 105 19.93 -10.46 -4.17
CA GLU A 105 21.07 -9.81 -4.83
C GLU A 105 22.07 -9.33 -3.77
N GLU A 106 23.36 -9.53 -4.01
CA GLU A 106 24.43 -8.92 -3.21
C GLU A 106 24.55 -7.45 -3.59
N ARG A 107 24.57 -6.55 -2.59
CA ARG A 107 24.90 -5.15 -2.87
C ARG A 107 26.39 -5.08 -3.19
N PRO A 108 26.80 -4.56 -4.36
CA PRO A 108 28.22 -4.37 -4.64
C PRO A 108 28.82 -3.47 -3.57
N GLU A 109 30.01 -3.83 -3.07
CA GLU A 109 30.75 -3.00 -2.12
C GLU A 109 30.91 -1.59 -2.72
N THR A 110 30.52 -0.56 -1.95
CA THR A 110 30.80 0.81 -2.33
C THR A 110 32.32 0.99 -2.30
N VAL A 111 32.96 0.88 -3.47
CA VAL A 111 34.36 1.24 -3.63
C VAL A 111 34.51 2.70 -3.16
N ASN A 112 35.34 2.88 -2.14
CA ASN A 112 35.58 4.11 -1.40
C ASN A 112 35.52 5.39 -2.26
N ALA A 113 34.77 6.40 -1.80
CA ALA A 113 34.95 7.76 -2.27
C ALA A 113 36.40 8.19 -1.98
N PRO A 114 37.12 8.80 -2.94
CA PRO A 114 38.47 9.27 -2.69
C PRO A 114 38.42 10.37 -1.64
N THR A 115 39.13 10.16 -0.53
CA THR A 115 39.54 11.21 0.40
C THR A 115 40.36 12.23 -0.37
N ALA A 116 39.87 13.48 -0.39
CA ALA A 116 40.61 14.67 -0.77
C ALA A 116 40.82 15.53 0.48
#